data_AF-A0AAJ5RL16-F1
#
_entry.id   AF-A0AAJ5RL16-F1
#
_cell.length_a   1.000
_cell.length_b   1.000
_cell.length_c   1.000
_cell.angle_alpha   90.00
_cell.angle_beta   90.00
_cell.angle_gamma   90.00
#
_symmetry.space_group_name_H-M   'P 1'
#
loop_
_entity.id
_entity.type
_entity.pdbx_description
1 polymer ?
#
loop_
_entity_poly.entity_id
_entity_poly.type
_entity_poly.pdbx_seq_one_letter_code
_entity_poly.pdbx_strand_id
1 'polypeptide(L)'
;MKTYIGRGDVFKEKDRQRRTLRYSSLEPSGLYAQKGDVLTVAQGMQDSLSITIGSPERETQKQYPLTKGITTITVENEGPIYVTNPNDSGEATITISGATGSMPYFDLNQTSVADFEKQMAEMTNAKDVQLVSNKALITVSYAMAKKYLGDPKELMTYYDRFLTAQDRVSGITTEGNPVNFVDRHLQHFLESPKLYMYTENEFMGFHNDRALQRLLKTNEGWSIWHESGHQRQQTPWKWGAVVESSVNIYALAAQKELTGKITSLDQYYPEMHTYLKSDNKQFNAQNNNLKMVMFGQLGNTFGDNFYPVLHQYYRENKLAFGPDNERMQNFVLNVSRITGYNMQPYFEQWGFDISAAVKAEISQLAPLPEAIWLNDKETNKQLPMRLIDTVSLNDHGIQVNLTDYQTDVFKDEQLILKKNGQVISKLVNKEPIESMLTNNVWETIEMLKPTDVITIEQQNKNGTFK
;
A
#
# COMPACT_ATOMS: atom_id res chain seq x y z
N MET A 1 -6.81 30.94 -10.18
CA MET A 1 -5.36 30.75 -10.04
C MET A 1 -5.15 29.65 -8.99
N LYS A 2 -4.40 28.59 -9.30
CA LYS A 2 -4.10 27.48 -8.39
C LYS A 2 -2.68 26.99 -8.66
N THR A 3 -1.98 26.54 -7.62
CA THR A 3 -0.63 25.96 -7.74
C THR A 3 -0.73 24.44 -7.84
N TYR A 4 -0.01 23.87 -8.80
CA TYR A 4 0.06 22.44 -9.08
C TYR A 4 1.50 21.97 -8.94
N ILE A 5 1.75 21.14 -7.92
CA ILE A 5 3.08 20.56 -7.69
C ILE A 5 3.43 19.58 -8.81
N GLY A 6 4.71 19.47 -9.13
CA GLY A 6 5.20 18.37 -9.97
C GLY A 6 5.01 17.06 -9.22
N ARG A 7 4.07 16.20 -9.66
CA ARG A 7 3.76 14.92 -9.01
C ARG A 7 4.59 13.75 -9.55
N GLY A 8 5.39 14.00 -10.59
CA GLY A 8 6.21 13.00 -11.29
C GLY A 8 5.45 12.30 -12.41
N ASP A 9 6.14 11.39 -13.09
CA ASP A 9 5.55 10.59 -14.16
C ASP A 9 4.88 9.32 -13.59
N VAL A 10 3.60 9.12 -13.91
CA VAL A 10 2.80 7.98 -13.39
C VAL A 10 3.33 6.60 -13.80
N PHE A 11 4.03 6.48 -14.94
CA PHE A 11 4.64 5.22 -15.35
C PHE A 11 5.90 4.93 -14.53
N LYS A 12 6.76 5.94 -14.34
CA LYS A 12 7.92 5.83 -13.45
C LYS A 12 7.50 5.51 -12.01
N GLU A 13 6.42 6.12 -11.52
CA GLU A 13 5.90 5.87 -10.17
C GLU A 13 5.36 4.44 -10.01
N LYS A 14 4.63 3.93 -11.01
CA LYS A 14 4.21 2.52 -11.06
C LYS A 14 5.41 1.58 -10.99
N ASP A 15 6.45 1.84 -11.77
CA ASP A 15 7.64 0.98 -11.85
C ASP A 15 8.51 1.08 -10.58
N ARG A 16 8.70 2.30 -10.06
CA ARG A 16 9.43 2.57 -8.80
C ARG A 16 8.81 1.80 -7.65
N GLN A 17 7.48 1.86 -7.51
CA GLN A 17 6.77 1.14 -6.47
C GLN A 17 6.46 -0.33 -6.83
N ARG A 18 6.87 -0.79 -8.03
CA ARG A 18 6.66 -2.15 -8.52
C ARG A 18 5.18 -2.57 -8.58
N ARG A 19 4.28 -1.63 -8.81
CA ARG A 19 2.82 -1.85 -8.82
C ARG A 19 2.33 -2.38 -10.18
N THR A 20 1.19 -3.05 -10.15
CA THR A 20 0.53 -3.51 -11.39
C THR A 20 -0.08 -2.36 -12.18
N LEU A 21 -0.74 -1.43 -11.50
CA LEU A 21 -1.52 -0.35 -12.10
C LEU A 21 -1.01 1.00 -11.60
N ARG A 22 -1.11 2.03 -12.44
CA ARG A 22 -0.73 3.41 -12.10
C ARG A 22 -1.90 4.19 -11.50
N TYR A 23 -1.59 5.24 -10.74
CA TYR A 23 -2.58 6.24 -10.29
C TYR A 23 -2.92 7.24 -11.40
N SER A 24 -3.87 8.13 -11.12
CA SER A 24 -4.29 9.17 -12.05
C SER A 24 -3.22 10.24 -12.20
N SER A 25 -2.92 10.62 -13.43
CA SER A 25 -2.13 11.82 -13.73
C SER A 25 -2.94 13.12 -13.63
N LEU A 26 -4.25 13.01 -13.35
CA LEU A 26 -5.19 14.13 -13.34
C LEU A 26 -5.27 14.76 -11.95
N GLU A 27 -4.97 16.07 -11.88
CA GLU A 27 -5.24 16.88 -10.70
C GLU A 27 -6.42 17.83 -10.97
N PRO A 28 -7.47 17.84 -10.14
CA PRO A 28 -8.67 18.63 -10.41
C PRO A 28 -8.41 20.13 -10.25
N SER A 29 -8.94 20.93 -11.18
CA SER A 29 -8.96 22.39 -11.05
C SER A 29 -10.16 22.94 -10.29
N GLY A 30 -11.23 22.15 -10.14
CA GLY A 30 -12.52 22.61 -9.63
C GLY A 30 -13.36 23.40 -10.65
N LEU A 31 -12.91 23.51 -11.90
CA LEU A 31 -13.63 24.16 -12.99
C LEU A 31 -14.27 23.13 -13.93
N TYR A 32 -15.34 23.55 -14.61
CA TYR A 32 -16.03 22.77 -15.62
C TYR A 32 -16.14 23.59 -16.92
N ALA A 33 -15.74 23.00 -18.05
CA ALA A 33 -15.83 23.63 -19.34
C ALA A 33 -17.05 23.17 -20.14
N GLN A 34 -17.68 24.07 -20.88
CA GLN A 34 -18.71 23.77 -21.86
C GLN A 34 -18.11 23.67 -23.26
N LYS A 35 -18.73 22.88 -24.14
CA LYS A 35 -18.35 22.84 -25.55
C LYS A 35 -18.49 24.23 -26.18
N GLY A 36 -17.44 24.70 -26.84
CA GLY A 36 -17.37 26.03 -27.45
C GLY A 36 -16.77 27.10 -26.54
N ASP A 37 -16.53 26.82 -25.26
CA ASP A 37 -15.75 27.72 -24.41
C ASP A 37 -14.38 28.00 -25.02
N VAL A 38 -13.88 29.23 -24.84
CA VAL A 38 -12.52 29.62 -25.22
C VAL A 38 -11.73 29.86 -23.94
N LEU A 39 -10.98 28.84 -23.52
CA LEU A 39 -10.17 28.92 -22.31
C LEU A 39 -8.90 29.71 -22.59
N THR A 40 -8.55 30.61 -21.68
CA THR A 40 -7.22 31.21 -21.61
C THR A 40 -6.50 30.62 -20.42
N VAL A 41 -5.43 29.88 -20.69
CA VAL A 41 -4.62 29.20 -19.66
C VAL A 41 -3.27 29.87 -19.60
N ALA A 42 -3.02 30.59 -18.52
CA ALA A 42 -1.73 31.20 -18.22
C ALA A 42 -0.97 30.32 -17.24
N GLN A 43 0.25 29.92 -17.60
CA GLN A 43 1.17 29.20 -16.71
C GLN A 43 2.54 29.87 -16.71
N GLY A 44 3.31 29.59 -15.66
CA GLY A 44 4.68 30.10 -15.50
C GLY A 44 5.69 29.51 -16.49
N MET A 45 6.89 29.20 -15.98
CA MET A 45 8.04 28.80 -16.82
C MET A 45 8.27 27.28 -16.88
N GLN A 46 7.38 26.47 -16.31
CA GLN A 46 7.55 25.02 -16.23
C GLN A 46 7.10 24.35 -17.54
N ASP A 47 7.88 23.38 -18.01
CA ASP A 47 7.62 22.64 -19.25
C ASP A 47 6.74 21.40 -19.02
N SER A 48 6.15 20.90 -20.10
CA SER A 48 5.46 19.59 -20.16
C SER A 48 4.16 19.50 -19.36
N LEU A 49 3.56 20.62 -18.97
CA LEU A 49 2.21 20.63 -18.40
C LEU A 49 1.15 20.42 -19.48
N SER A 50 0.00 19.87 -19.08
CA SER A 50 -1.16 19.75 -19.96
C SER A 50 -2.46 20.03 -19.22
N ILE A 51 -3.47 20.47 -19.97
CA ILE A 51 -4.87 20.52 -19.54
C ILE A 51 -5.61 19.33 -20.15
N THR A 52 -6.37 18.61 -19.33
CA THR A 52 -7.31 17.58 -19.80
C THR A 52 -8.72 18.02 -19.47
N ILE A 53 -9.62 17.97 -20.46
CA ILE A 53 -11.05 18.26 -20.27
C ILE A 53 -11.82 16.95 -20.41
N GLY A 54 -12.65 16.66 -19.41
CA GLY A 54 -13.44 15.44 -19.31
C GLY A 54 -12.82 14.39 -18.40
N SER A 55 -13.66 13.70 -17.65
CA SER A 55 -13.28 12.60 -16.76
C SER A 55 -13.27 11.27 -17.53
N PRO A 56 -12.39 10.31 -17.19
CA PRO A 56 -12.38 9.01 -17.86
C PRO A 56 -13.77 8.35 -17.80
N GLU A 57 -14.23 7.81 -18.93
CA GLU A 57 -15.51 7.09 -19.09
C GLU A 57 -16.83 7.84 -18.81
N ARG A 58 -16.79 8.98 -18.14
CA ARG A 58 -17.96 9.87 -18.03
C ARG A 58 -18.07 10.80 -19.23
N GLU A 59 -16.93 11.34 -19.67
CA GLU A 59 -16.82 12.23 -20.82
C GLU A 59 -15.78 11.70 -21.84
N THR A 60 -15.85 12.20 -23.08
CA THR A 60 -14.77 11.99 -24.05
C THR A 60 -13.61 12.92 -23.71
N GLN A 61 -12.56 12.36 -23.10
CA GLN A 61 -11.41 13.15 -22.68
C GLN A 61 -10.67 13.77 -23.87
N LYS A 62 -10.21 15.00 -23.69
CA LYS A 62 -9.27 15.63 -24.61
C LYS A 62 -8.19 16.38 -23.86
N GLN A 63 -6.93 16.10 -24.21
CA GLN A 63 -5.75 16.70 -23.62
C GLN A 63 -5.16 17.76 -24.55
N TYR A 64 -4.67 18.85 -23.95
CA TYR A 64 -4.05 19.98 -24.61
C TYR A 64 -2.71 20.27 -23.92
N PRO A 65 -1.57 20.19 -24.63
CA PRO A 65 -0.29 20.58 -24.07
C PRO A 65 -0.29 22.09 -23.79
N LEU A 66 0.32 22.49 -22.67
CA LEU A 66 0.52 23.89 -22.33
C LEU A 66 1.89 24.37 -22.82
N THR A 67 1.91 25.59 -23.34
CA THR A 67 3.15 26.32 -23.62
C THR A 67 3.48 27.26 -22.45
N LYS A 68 4.72 27.76 -22.38
CA LYS A 68 5.08 28.82 -21.42
C LYS A 68 4.31 30.09 -21.74
N GLY A 69 3.80 30.77 -20.71
CA GLY A 69 2.95 31.94 -20.89
C GLY A 69 1.49 31.55 -21.11
N ILE A 70 0.88 32.00 -22.21
CA ILE A 70 -0.57 31.90 -22.45
C ILE A 70 -0.85 30.88 -23.55
N THR A 71 -1.72 29.92 -23.25
CA THR A 71 -2.30 28.99 -24.22
C THR A 71 -3.81 29.24 -24.33
N THR A 72 -4.32 29.38 -25.54
CA THR A 72 -5.77 29.49 -25.81
C THR A 72 -6.30 28.15 -26.31
N ILE A 73 -7.39 27.67 -25.71
CA ILE A 73 -8.00 26.37 -26.02
C ILE A 73 -9.47 26.58 -26.35
N THR A 74 -9.89 26.20 -27.55
CA THR A 74 -11.32 26.07 -27.88
C THR A 74 -11.79 24.68 -27.44
N VAL A 75 -12.76 24.65 -26.53
CA VAL A 75 -13.23 23.42 -25.89
C VAL A 75 -14.11 22.62 -26.84
N GLU A 76 -13.66 21.42 -27.21
CA GLU A 76 -14.40 20.56 -28.13
C GLU A 76 -15.41 19.63 -27.42
N ASN A 77 -15.07 19.20 -26.21
CA ASN A 77 -15.87 18.34 -25.35
C ASN A 77 -16.06 19.02 -24.01
N GLU A 78 -17.28 19.07 -23.51
CA GLU A 78 -17.55 19.54 -22.14
C GLU A 78 -16.98 18.57 -21.10
N GLY A 79 -16.77 19.07 -19.88
CA GLY A 79 -16.40 18.26 -18.74
C GLY A 79 -15.55 18.99 -17.70
N PRO A 80 -15.21 18.33 -16.59
CA PRO A 80 -14.29 18.87 -15.60
C PRO A 80 -12.91 19.12 -16.20
N ILE A 81 -12.26 20.21 -15.77
CA ILE A 81 -10.91 20.57 -16.19
C ILE A 81 -9.88 20.03 -15.19
N TYR A 82 -8.91 19.30 -15.70
CA TYR A 82 -7.78 18.74 -14.95
C TYR A 82 -6.47 19.31 -15.45
N VAL A 83 -5.48 19.39 -14.56
CA VAL A 83 -4.09 19.72 -14.87
C VAL A 83 -3.24 18.47 -14.64
N THR A 84 -2.27 18.25 -15.51
CA THR A 84 -1.21 17.26 -15.29
C THR A 84 0.13 17.99 -15.24
N ASN A 85 0.87 17.79 -14.15
CA ASN A 85 2.23 18.25 -13.98
C ASN A 85 3.17 17.04 -13.77
N PRO A 86 3.76 16.48 -14.85
CA PRO A 86 4.51 15.23 -14.79
C PRO A 86 5.94 15.41 -14.28
N ASN A 87 6.32 16.61 -13.86
CA ASN A 87 7.67 16.90 -13.39
C ASN A 87 7.91 16.27 -12.02
N ASP A 88 9.11 15.73 -11.77
CA ASP A 88 9.45 15.07 -10.51
C ASP A 88 9.54 16.05 -9.32
N SER A 89 9.68 17.36 -9.58
CA SER A 89 9.77 18.40 -8.57
C SER A 89 9.26 19.75 -9.08
N GLY A 90 9.23 20.74 -8.17
CA GLY A 90 8.78 22.10 -8.47
C GLY A 90 7.27 22.24 -8.43
N GLU A 91 6.80 23.44 -8.78
CA GLU A 91 5.38 23.77 -8.82
C GLU A 91 5.10 24.75 -9.96
N ALA A 92 3.90 24.68 -10.53
CA ALA A 92 3.41 25.60 -11.53
C ALA A 92 2.13 26.26 -11.03
N THR A 93 2.13 27.59 -10.97
CA THR A 93 0.89 28.33 -10.76
C THR A 93 0.19 28.56 -12.09
N ILE A 94 -1.06 28.09 -12.18
CA ILE A 94 -1.88 28.15 -13.39
C ILE A 94 -3.12 28.99 -13.13
N THR A 95 -3.42 29.89 -14.05
CA THR A 95 -4.67 30.65 -14.10
C THR A 95 -5.45 30.22 -15.33
N ILE A 96 -6.66 29.71 -15.11
CA ILE A 96 -7.60 29.29 -16.15
C ILE A 96 -8.77 30.26 -16.11
N SER A 97 -9.13 30.84 -17.25
CA SER A 97 -10.32 31.68 -17.43
C SER A 97 -11.08 31.29 -18.69
N GLY A 98 -12.33 31.72 -18.81
CA GLY A 98 -13.18 31.46 -19.98
C GLY A 98 -14.04 30.19 -19.89
N ALA A 99 -13.91 29.40 -18.81
CA ALA A 99 -14.80 28.29 -18.53
C ALA A 99 -16.16 28.82 -18.06
N THR A 100 -17.25 28.43 -18.73
CA THR A 100 -18.62 28.91 -18.45
C THR A 100 -19.48 27.89 -17.71
N GLY A 101 -19.01 26.65 -17.59
CA GLY A 101 -19.71 25.59 -16.87
C GLY A 101 -19.65 25.73 -15.35
N SER A 102 -20.51 24.99 -14.67
CA SER A 102 -20.56 24.91 -13.21
C SER A 102 -20.60 23.46 -12.73
N MET A 103 -19.94 23.21 -11.61
CA MET A 103 -19.81 21.90 -10.98
C MET A 103 -19.49 22.11 -9.50
N PRO A 104 -20.29 21.55 -8.57
CA PRO A 104 -19.92 21.58 -7.16
C PRO A 104 -18.58 20.87 -6.92
N TYR A 105 -17.69 21.56 -6.22
CA TYR A 105 -16.33 21.12 -5.96
C TYR A 105 -15.98 21.29 -4.48
N PHE A 106 -15.64 20.18 -3.83
CA PHE A 106 -15.18 20.14 -2.45
C PHE A 106 -13.70 19.78 -2.39
N ASP A 107 -12.86 20.67 -1.89
CA ASP A 107 -11.49 20.37 -1.48
C ASP A 107 -11.43 20.32 0.04
N LEU A 108 -11.04 19.17 0.59
CA LEU A 108 -10.98 18.92 2.04
C LEU A 108 -10.23 20.00 2.82
N ASN A 109 -9.22 20.62 2.21
CA ASN A 109 -8.35 21.59 2.87
C ASN A 109 -8.77 23.05 2.60
N GLN A 110 -9.69 23.31 1.67
CA GLN A 110 -10.00 24.67 1.20
C GLN A 110 -11.50 25.00 1.27
N THR A 111 -12.37 24.07 0.89
CA THR A 111 -13.82 24.32 0.80
C THR A 111 -14.48 24.08 2.15
N SER A 112 -15.22 25.06 2.68
CA SER A 112 -16.05 24.83 3.87
C SER A 112 -17.27 23.98 3.51
N VAL A 113 -17.79 23.19 4.48
CA VAL A 113 -19.01 22.38 4.25
C VAL A 113 -20.18 23.27 3.83
N ALA A 114 -20.35 24.43 4.45
CA ALA A 114 -21.41 25.38 4.11
C ALA A 114 -21.29 25.94 2.69
N ASP A 115 -20.06 26.25 2.23
CA ASP A 115 -19.85 26.71 0.85
C ASP A 115 -20.16 25.62 -0.15
N PHE A 116 -19.82 24.36 0.14
CA PHE A 116 -20.15 23.24 -0.72
C PHE A 116 -21.65 22.94 -0.75
N GLU A 117 -22.33 22.99 0.40
CA GLU A 117 -23.80 22.87 0.46
C GLU A 117 -24.48 23.97 -0.37
N LYS A 118 -23.95 25.20 -0.33
CA LYS A 118 -24.42 26.29 -1.18
C LYS A 118 -24.20 26.00 -2.66
N GLN A 119 -23.02 25.52 -3.06
CA GLN A 119 -22.75 25.11 -4.45
C GLN A 119 -23.74 24.03 -4.91
N MET A 120 -23.98 23.02 -4.08
CA MET A 120 -24.98 21.99 -4.37
C MET A 120 -26.38 22.60 -4.51
N ALA A 121 -26.80 23.51 -3.64
CA ALA A 121 -28.12 24.14 -3.73
C ALA A 121 -28.30 25.01 -4.98
N GLU A 122 -27.26 25.71 -5.42
CA GLU A 122 -27.32 26.69 -6.50
C GLU A 122 -27.06 26.06 -7.89
N MET A 123 -26.10 25.14 -8.00
CA MET A 123 -25.65 24.55 -9.28
C MET A 123 -26.48 23.33 -9.69
N THR A 124 -27.80 23.44 -9.62
CA THR A 124 -28.73 22.30 -9.80
C THR A 124 -28.72 21.66 -11.20
N ASN A 125 -28.15 22.36 -12.20
CA ASN A 125 -27.97 21.86 -13.57
C ASN A 125 -26.58 21.24 -13.81
N ALA A 126 -25.71 21.18 -12.79
CA ALA A 126 -24.39 20.56 -12.93
C ALA A 126 -24.54 19.06 -13.28
N LYS A 127 -23.65 18.58 -14.16
CA LYS A 127 -23.61 17.15 -14.53
C LYS A 127 -22.84 16.34 -13.50
N ASP A 128 -21.76 16.90 -12.99
CA ASP A 128 -20.83 16.25 -12.09
C ASP A 128 -20.74 16.96 -10.74
N VAL A 129 -20.15 16.24 -9.79
CA VAL A 129 -19.64 16.73 -8.51
C VAL A 129 -18.25 16.13 -8.32
N GLN A 130 -17.30 16.94 -7.87
CA GLN A 130 -15.96 16.51 -7.54
C GLN A 130 -15.64 16.73 -6.07
N LEU A 131 -15.07 15.70 -5.43
CA LEU A 131 -14.56 15.76 -4.06
C LEU A 131 -13.08 15.39 -4.09
N VAL A 132 -12.22 16.18 -3.44
CA VAL A 132 -10.78 15.93 -3.40
C VAL A 132 -10.24 16.01 -1.97
N SER A 133 -9.30 15.13 -1.66
CA SER A 133 -8.52 15.11 -0.43
C SER A 133 -7.02 15.12 -0.75
N ASN A 134 -6.16 14.82 0.22
CA ASN A 134 -4.73 14.72 -0.03
C ASN A 134 -4.35 13.48 -0.87
N LYS A 135 -5.20 12.44 -0.88
CA LYS A 135 -4.92 11.15 -1.54
C LYS A 135 -5.99 10.67 -2.52
N ALA A 136 -7.21 11.21 -2.46
CA ALA A 136 -8.34 10.75 -3.26
C ALA A 136 -8.94 11.87 -4.12
N LEU A 137 -9.44 11.48 -5.28
CA LEU A 137 -10.34 12.26 -6.13
C LEU A 137 -11.58 11.41 -6.39
N ILE A 138 -12.77 11.92 -6.07
CA ILE A 138 -14.05 11.30 -6.39
C ILE A 138 -14.75 12.15 -7.44
N THR A 139 -15.13 11.57 -8.58
CA THR A 139 -15.98 12.22 -9.61
C THR A 139 -17.23 11.39 -9.83
N VAL A 140 -18.39 11.96 -9.51
CA VAL A 140 -19.71 11.32 -9.67
C VAL A 140 -20.69 12.28 -10.29
N SER A 141 -21.82 11.78 -10.78
CA SER A 141 -22.92 12.63 -11.22
C SER A 141 -23.49 13.43 -10.05
N TYR A 142 -23.94 14.64 -10.35
CA TYR A 142 -24.66 15.48 -9.41
C TYR A 142 -25.89 14.78 -8.82
N ALA A 143 -26.61 13.99 -9.62
CA ALA A 143 -27.75 13.20 -9.17
C ALA A 143 -27.37 12.20 -8.06
N MET A 144 -26.24 11.52 -8.21
CA MET A 144 -25.78 10.50 -7.26
C MET A 144 -25.18 11.14 -6.00
N ALA A 145 -24.42 12.23 -6.14
CA ALA A 145 -23.98 13.04 -5.02
C ALA A 145 -25.17 13.54 -4.20
N LYS A 146 -26.16 14.18 -4.84
CA LYS A 146 -27.38 14.67 -4.18
C LYS A 146 -28.15 13.56 -3.46
N LYS A 147 -28.12 12.34 -3.98
CA LYS A 147 -28.85 11.20 -3.41
C LYS A 147 -28.15 10.56 -2.22
N TYR A 148 -26.82 10.46 -2.23
CA TYR A 148 -26.08 9.61 -1.30
C TYR A 148 -25.04 10.31 -0.44
N LEU A 149 -24.49 11.44 -0.89
CA LEU A 149 -23.44 12.15 -0.18
C LEU A 149 -24.00 12.75 1.12
N GLY A 150 -23.36 12.41 2.24
CA GLY A 150 -23.57 13.06 3.53
C GLY A 150 -22.60 14.22 3.72
N ASP A 151 -21.94 14.28 4.88
CA ASP A 151 -20.89 15.27 5.13
C ASP A 151 -19.67 15.00 4.23
N PRO A 152 -19.31 15.92 3.30
CA PRO A 152 -18.19 15.74 2.40
C PRO A 152 -16.84 15.75 3.14
N LYS A 153 -16.73 16.47 4.27
CA LYS A 153 -15.52 16.50 5.10
C LYS A 153 -15.30 15.17 5.80
N GLU A 154 -16.37 14.58 6.35
CA GLU A 154 -16.32 13.24 6.94
C GLU A 154 -15.86 12.21 5.90
N LEU A 155 -16.48 12.23 4.72
CA LEU A 155 -16.15 11.31 3.63
C LEU A 155 -14.68 11.46 3.20
N MET A 156 -14.23 12.66 2.86
CA MET A 156 -12.86 12.83 2.34
C MET A 156 -11.79 12.60 3.41
N THR A 157 -12.08 12.86 4.69
CA THR A 157 -11.20 12.47 5.81
C THR A 157 -11.12 10.94 5.94
N TYR A 158 -12.25 10.26 5.78
CA TYR A 158 -12.31 8.80 5.78
C TYR A 158 -11.45 8.19 4.66
N TYR A 159 -11.48 8.78 3.45
CA TYR A 159 -10.62 8.35 2.33
C TYR A 159 -9.13 8.52 2.64
N ASP A 160 -8.71 9.68 3.15
CA ASP A 160 -7.30 9.90 3.50
C ASP A 160 -6.81 8.89 4.56
N ARG A 161 -7.66 8.53 5.53
CA ARG A 161 -7.31 7.55 6.58
C ARG A 161 -7.03 6.17 6.00
N PHE A 162 -7.96 5.58 5.25
CA PHE A 162 -7.77 4.22 4.77
C PHE A 162 -6.67 4.14 3.71
N LEU A 163 -6.52 5.16 2.85
CA LEU A 163 -5.45 5.21 1.85
C LEU A 163 -4.08 5.32 2.50
N THR A 164 -3.96 6.06 3.61
CA THR A 164 -2.73 6.11 4.41
C THR A 164 -2.41 4.76 5.05
N ALA A 165 -3.40 4.01 5.52
CA ALA A 165 -3.18 2.65 6.02
C ALA A 165 -2.70 1.70 4.92
N GLN A 166 -3.23 1.85 3.71
CA GLN A 166 -2.78 1.08 2.55
C GLN A 166 -1.37 1.46 2.10
N ASP A 167 -0.99 2.75 2.17
CA ASP A 167 0.41 3.17 1.99
C ASP A 167 1.31 2.50 3.04
N ARG A 168 0.90 2.55 4.31
CA ARG A 168 1.64 1.97 5.43
C ARG A 168 1.90 0.48 5.23
N VAL A 169 0.87 -0.33 4.95
CA VAL A 169 1.05 -1.78 4.73
C VAL A 169 1.89 -2.09 3.48
N SER A 170 1.93 -1.16 2.52
CA SER A 170 2.80 -1.24 1.34
C SER A 170 4.25 -0.82 1.64
N GLY A 171 4.59 -0.47 2.89
CA GLY A 171 5.91 0.03 3.28
C GLY A 171 6.27 1.38 2.65
N ILE A 172 5.25 2.17 2.27
CA ILE A 172 5.42 3.50 1.68
C ILE A 172 5.60 4.54 2.79
N THR A 173 6.54 5.45 2.59
CA THR A 173 6.99 6.43 3.60
C THR A 173 7.22 7.81 2.98
N THR A 174 7.52 8.82 3.79
CA THR A 174 7.89 10.17 3.33
C THR A 174 9.38 10.48 3.54
N GLU A 175 10.14 9.55 4.10
CA GLU A 175 11.53 9.69 4.51
C GLU A 175 12.29 8.37 4.30
N GLY A 176 13.62 8.38 4.41
CA GLY A 176 14.45 7.19 4.16
C GLY A 176 14.73 6.96 2.67
N ASN A 177 14.60 5.72 2.20
CA ASN A 177 14.98 5.34 0.84
C ASN A 177 13.96 5.85 -0.20
N PRO A 178 14.38 6.66 -1.20
CA PRO A 178 13.47 7.22 -2.20
C PRO A 178 12.64 6.20 -3.00
N VAL A 179 13.08 4.94 -3.11
CA VAL A 179 12.27 3.89 -3.77
C VAL A 179 10.98 3.55 -3.02
N ASN A 180 10.89 3.92 -1.73
CA ASN A 180 9.73 3.70 -0.87
C ASN A 180 8.90 4.98 -0.64
N PHE A 181 9.26 6.10 -1.27
CA PHE A 181 8.51 7.35 -1.08
C PHE A 181 7.07 7.25 -1.58
N VAL A 182 6.19 8.04 -0.98
CA VAL A 182 4.80 8.19 -1.38
C VAL A 182 4.67 8.55 -2.87
N ASP A 183 3.74 7.89 -3.56
CA ASP A 183 3.29 8.37 -4.87
C ASP A 183 2.39 9.56 -4.60
N ARG A 184 2.77 10.72 -5.15
CA ARG A 184 2.05 11.97 -4.92
C ARG A 184 0.79 12.06 -5.75
N HIS A 185 0.52 11.17 -6.70
CA HIS A 185 -0.72 11.17 -7.47
C HIS A 185 -1.94 10.78 -6.63
N LEU A 186 -3.12 11.21 -7.07
CA LEU A 186 -4.39 10.87 -6.42
C LEU A 186 -4.91 9.53 -6.95
N GLN A 187 -5.52 8.74 -6.08
CA GLN A 187 -6.39 7.66 -6.52
C GLN A 187 -7.74 8.23 -6.94
N HIS A 188 -8.13 7.97 -8.20
CA HIS A 188 -9.34 8.51 -8.80
C HIS A 188 -10.47 7.48 -8.76
N PHE A 189 -11.51 7.76 -8.00
CA PHE A 189 -12.74 6.99 -7.91
C PHE A 189 -13.83 7.66 -8.74
N LEU A 190 -14.47 6.90 -9.62
CA LEU A 190 -15.31 7.47 -10.68
C LEU A 190 -16.62 6.69 -10.82
N GLU A 191 -17.74 7.40 -10.95
CA GLU A 191 -18.97 6.77 -11.45
C GLU A 191 -18.78 6.37 -12.91
N SER A 192 -18.86 5.07 -13.19
CA SER A 192 -18.66 4.48 -14.52
C SER A 192 -19.94 3.77 -15.00
N PRO A 193 -20.17 3.72 -16.34
CA PRO A 193 -21.26 2.92 -16.91
C PRO A 193 -20.93 1.41 -17.01
N LYS A 194 -19.73 0.96 -16.59
CA LYS A 194 -19.26 -0.42 -16.80
C LYS A 194 -19.13 -1.21 -15.50
N LEU A 195 -19.30 -2.53 -15.63
CA LEU A 195 -19.12 -3.53 -14.57
C LEU A 195 -19.87 -3.15 -13.29
N TYR A 196 -19.53 -3.70 -12.13
CA TYR A 196 -20.14 -3.29 -10.86
C TYR A 196 -19.21 -2.35 -10.09
N MET A 197 -18.02 -2.86 -9.79
CA MET A 197 -16.85 -2.14 -9.30
C MET A 197 -15.63 -2.77 -9.96
N TYR A 198 -14.65 -1.96 -10.32
CA TYR A 198 -13.43 -2.44 -10.94
C TYR A 198 -12.32 -1.40 -10.85
N THR A 199 -11.10 -1.86 -11.08
CA THR A 199 -9.89 -1.04 -11.02
C THR A 199 -9.05 -1.23 -12.26
N GLU A 200 -8.60 -0.13 -12.84
CA GLU A 200 -7.67 -0.13 -13.96
C GLU A 200 -6.52 0.84 -13.70
N ASN A 201 -5.73 1.09 -14.74
CA ASN A 201 -4.81 2.20 -14.71
C ASN A 201 -5.59 3.52 -14.56
N GLU A 202 -5.04 4.44 -13.76
CA GLU A 202 -5.52 5.79 -13.52
C GLU A 202 -6.76 5.90 -12.62
N PHE A 203 -7.76 5.04 -12.75
CA PHE A 203 -9.01 5.17 -12.00
C PHE A 203 -9.63 3.84 -11.58
N MET A 204 -10.65 3.95 -10.72
CA MET A 204 -11.56 2.89 -10.30
C MET A 204 -12.99 3.28 -10.66
N GLY A 205 -13.74 2.37 -11.28
CA GLY A 205 -15.10 2.61 -11.73
C GLY A 205 -16.15 2.00 -10.80
N PHE A 206 -17.24 2.72 -10.58
CA PHE A 206 -18.36 2.32 -9.73
C PHE A 206 -19.68 2.52 -10.45
N HIS A 207 -20.46 1.45 -10.60
CA HIS A 207 -21.69 1.44 -11.40
C HIS A 207 -22.93 1.08 -10.57
N ASN A 208 -24.05 1.73 -10.89
CA ASN A 208 -25.36 1.63 -10.23
C ASN A 208 -25.41 2.19 -8.80
N ASP A 209 -26.65 2.42 -8.35
CA ASP A 209 -27.01 2.95 -7.03
C ASP A 209 -26.25 2.32 -5.87
N ARG A 210 -26.11 0.99 -5.88
CA ARG A 210 -25.49 0.28 -4.75
C ARG A 210 -23.99 0.57 -4.65
N ALA A 211 -23.29 0.64 -5.79
CA ALA A 211 -21.87 0.93 -5.79
C ALA A 211 -21.60 2.39 -5.41
N LEU A 212 -22.39 3.30 -5.96
CA LEU A 212 -22.26 4.74 -5.67
C LEU A 212 -22.65 5.08 -4.23
N GLN A 213 -23.63 4.38 -3.67
CA GLN A 213 -23.92 4.48 -2.23
C GLN A 213 -22.71 4.08 -1.37
N ARG A 214 -21.98 3.01 -1.74
CA ARG A 214 -20.76 2.60 -1.00
C ARG A 214 -19.64 3.60 -1.19
N LEU A 215 -19.49 4.15 -2.40
CA LEU A 215 -18.47 5.14 -2.72
C LEU A 215 -18.66 6.44 -1.92
N LEU A 216 -19.92 6.88 -1.75
CA LEU A 216 -20.27 8.17 -1.16
C LEU A 216 -20.62 8.09 0.35
N LYS A 217 -20.41 6.94 0.99
CA LYS A 217 -20.66 6.73 2.43
C LYS A 217 -19.49 6.02 3.12
N THR A 218 -19.47 6.07 4.44
CA THR A 218 -18.36 5.55 5.28
C THR A 218 -18.66 4.20 5.95
N ASN A 219 -19.89 3.68 5.80
CA ASN A 219 -20.39 2.55 6.60
C ASN A 219 -20.18 1.15 5.96
N GLU A 220 -19.68 1.06 4.73
CA GLU A 220 -19.49 -0.21 4.02
C GLU A 220 -18.24 -0.20 3.12
N GLY A 221 -17.08 -0.01 3.74
CA GLY A 221 -15.86 0.29 3.00
C GLY A 221 -15.17 -0.86 2.28
N TRP A 222 -15.48 -2.14 2.59
CA TRP A 222 -14.68 -3.28 2.11
C TRP A 222 -14.44 -3.25 0.59
N SER A 223 -15.51 -3.03 -0.20
CA SER A 223 -15.37 -2.98 -1.65
C SER A 223 -14.53 -1.78 -2.13
N ILE A 224 -14.64 -0.62 -1.47
CA ILE A 224 -13.85 0.57 -1.82
C ILE A 224 -12.36 0.35 -1.48
N TRP A 225 -12.08 -0.27 -0.33
CA TRP A 225 -10.72 -0.62 0.08
C TRP A 225 -10.11 -1.70 -0.84
N HIS A 226 -10.94 -2.63 -1.30
CA HIS A 226 -10.53 -3.68 -2.24
C HIS A 226 -10.11 -3.09 -3.59
N GLU A 227 -10.96 -2.29 -4.23
CA GLU A 227 -10.62 -1.65 -5.51
C GLU A 227 -9.36 -0.78 -5.41
N SER A 228 -9.29 0.10 -4.40
CA SER A 228 -8.08 0.91 -4.16
C SER A 228 -6.81 0.08 -3.95
N GLY A 229 -6.93 -1.10 -3.36
CA GLY A 229 -5.84 -2.05 -3.17
C GLY A 229 -5.28 -2.60 -4.48
N HIS A 230 -6.08 -2.76 -5.54
CA HIS A 230 -5.60 -3.32 -6.81
C HIS A 230 -4.51 -2.45 -7.44
N GLN A 231 -4.60 -1.12 -7.28
CA GLN A 231 -3.55 -0.22 -7.75
C GLN A 231 -2.26 -0.29 -6.92
N ARG A 232 -2.25 -1.04 -5.81
CA ARG A 232 -1.10 -1.17 -4.88
C ARG A 232 -0.41 -2.53 -4.97
N GLN A 233 -1.09 -3.53 -5.52
CA GLN A 233 -0.53 -4.88 -5.64
C GLN A 233 0.81 -4.88 -6.38
N GLN A 234 1.83 -5.32 -5.65
CA GLN A 234 3.19 -5.39 -6.14
C GLN A 234 3.34 -6.59 -7.09
N THR A 235 3.69 -6.31 -8.34
CA THR A 235 3.77 -7.32 -9.41
C THR A 235 4.72 -8.50 -9.10
N PRO A 236 5.92 -8.29 -8.51
CA PRO A 236 6.85 -9.37 -8.19
C PRO A 236 6.32 -10.60 -7.44
N TRP A 237 5.32 -10.44 -6.58
CA TRP A 237 4.75 -11.55 -5.81
C TRP A 237 3.23 -11.67 -5.99
N LYS A 238 2.67 -11.03 -7.02
CA LYS A 238 1.27 -11.21 -7.41
C LYS A 238 1.17 -12.18 -8.59
N TRP A 239 0.96 -13.46 -8.32
CA TRP A 239 0.65 -14.44 -9.37
C TRP A 239 -0.85 -14.46 -9.71
N GLY A 240 -1.22 -15.06 -10.84
CA GLY A 240 -2.58 -14.98 -11.38
C GLY A 240 -3.68 -15.46 -10.42
N ALA A 241 -3.43 -16.55 -9.70
CA ALA A 241 -4.42 -17.14 -8.79
C ALA A 241 -4.70 -16.32 -7.52
N VAL A 242 -3.93 -15.27 -7.23
CA VAL A 242 -4.07 -14.44 -6.02
C VAL A 242 -4.36 -12.97 -6.30
N VAL A 243 -4.71 -12.60 -7.53
CA VAL A 243 -5.06 -11.21 -7.86
C VAL A 243 -6.19 -10.71 -6.94
N GLU A 244 -7.23 -11.51 -6.75
CA GLU A 244 -8.40 -11.15 -5.94
C GLU A 244 -8.27 -11.45 -4.43
N SER A 245 -7.18 -12.10 -4.01
CA SER A 245 -6.95 -12.45 -2.60
C SER A 245 -5.83 -11.64 -1.95
N SER A 246 -4.73 -11.42 -2.66
CA SER A 246 -3.61 -10.58 -2.18
C SER A 246 -3.99 -9.11 -2.10
N VAL A 247 -4.94 -8.63 -2.92
CA VAL A 247 -5.49 -7.27 -2.80
C VAL A 247 -6.13 -7.03 -1.43
N ASN A 248 -6.65 -8.08 -0.78
CA ASN A 248 -7.28 -7.94 0.52
C ASN A 248 -6.27 -7.66 1.65
N ILE A 249 -4.95 -7.76 1.42
CA ILE A 249 -3.95 -7.25 2.37
C ILE A 249 -4.20 -5.76 2.65
N TYR A 250 -4.46 -4.99 1.59
CA TYR A 250 -4.76 -3.55 1.67
C TYR A 250 -6.14 -3.29 2.29
N ALA A 251 -7.13 -4.14 1.99
CA ALA A 251 -8.47 -4.04 2.59
C ALA A 251 -8.46 -4.35 4.10
N LEU A 252 -7.69 -5.35 4.53
CA LEU A 252 -7.51 -5.68 5.95
C LEU A 252 -6.78 -4.55 6.69
N ALA A 253 -5.77 -3.93 6.08
CA ALA A 253 -5.09 -2.76 6.65
C ALA A 253 -6.05 -1.57 6.83
N ALA A 254 -6.90 -1.30 5.83
CA ALA A 254 -7.95 -0.30 5.91
C ALA A 254 -8.97 -0.62 7.03
N GLN A 255 -9.43 -1.87 7.13
CA GLN A 255 -10.32 -2.31 8.20
C GLN A 255 -9.70 -2.06 9.58
N LYS A 256 -8.43 -2.43 9.75
CA LYS A 256 -7.71 -2.24 11.01
C LYS A 256 -7.59 -0.77 11.39
N GLU A 257 -7.24 0.09 10.45
CA GLU A 257 -7.14 1.54 10.67
C GLU A 257 -8.49 2.16 11.10
N LEU A 258 -9.58 1.71 10.49
CA LEU A 258 -10.89 2.31 10.71
C LEU A 258 -11.62 1.74 11.94
N THR A 259 -11.35 0.48 12.31
CA THR A 259 -12.08 -0.24 13.37
C THR A 259 -11.21 -0.65 14.55
N GLY A 260 -9.89 -0.49 14.45
CA GLY A 260 -8.90 -0.91 15.44
C GLY A 260 -8.50 -2.39 15.38
N LYS A 261 -9.15 -3.21 14.54
CA LYS A 261 -8.92 -4.66 14.47
C LYS A 261 -9.22 -5.24 13.09
N ILE A 262 -8.69 -6.43 12.82
CA ILE A 262 -9.01 -7.22 11.63
C ILE A 262 -10.07 -8.25 12.04
N THR A 263 -11.28 -8.18 11.48
CA THR A 263 -12.38 -9.13 11.77
C THR A 263 -12.86 -9.87 10.53
N SER A 264 -12.50 -9.43 9.32
CA SER A 264 -12.99 -10.07 8.09
C SER A 264 -12.47 -11.49 7.90
N LEU A 265 -11.36 -11.86 8.54
CA LEU A 265 -10.81 -13.22 8.50
C LEU A 265 -11.63 -14.22 9.33
N ASP A 266 -12.31 -13.76 10.38
CA ASP A 266 -12.90 -14.61 11.41
C ASP A 266 -13.91 -15.62 10.88
N GLN A 267 -14.69 -15.22 9.88
CA GLN A 267 -15.71 -16.06 9.25
C GLN A 267 -15.12 -17.19 8.39
N TYR A 268 -13.85 -17.07 7.98
CA TYR A 268 -13.18 -18.02 7.08
C TYR A 268 -12.25 -18.99 7.81
N TYR A 269 -11.96 -18.78 9.10
CA TYR A 269 -11.14 -19.72 9.87
C TYR A 269 -11.72 -21.15 9.95
N PRO A 270 -13.05 -21.39 10.07
CA PRO A 270 -13.59 -22.75 10.02
C PRO A 270 -13.32 -23.46 8.67
N GLU A 271 -13.42 -22.71 7.58
CA GLU A 271 -13.10 -23.19 6.24
C GLU A 271 -11.60 -23.51 6.11
N MET A 272 -10.74 -22.62 6.62
CA MET A 272 -9.31 -22.83 6.71
C MET A 272 -8.97 -24.14 7.46
N HIS A 273 -9.50 -24.34 8.67
CA HIS A 273 -9.23 -25.56 9.44
C HIS A 273 -9.67 -26.84 8.71
N THR A 274 -10.77 -26.77 7.97
CA THR A 274 -11.25 -27.87 7.12
C THR A 274 -10.28 -28.13 5.96
N TYR A 275 -9.85 -27.08 5.28
CA TYR A 275 -8.89 -27.16 4.18
C TYR A 275 -7.53 -27.72 4.61
N LEU A 276 -6.98 -27.25 5.73
CA LEU A 276 -5.68 -27.68 6.24
C LEU A 276 -5.66 -29.15 6.69
N LYS A 277 -6.81 -29.73 7.03
CA LYS A 277 -6.96 -31.16 7.35
C LYS A 277 -7.13 -32.05 6.10
N SER A 278 -7.34 -31.47 4.93
CA SER A 278 -7.54 -32.24 3.70
C SER A 278 -6.23 -32.86 3.18
N ASP A 279 -6.35 -34.03 2.53
CA ASP A 279 -5.21 -34.75 1.94
C ASP A 279 -4.75 -34.13 0.60
N ASN A 280 -5.66 -33.47 -0.14
CA ASN A 280 -5.36 -32.84 -1.43
C ASN A 280 -5.47 -31.31 -1.33
N LYS A 281 -4.36 -30.67 -0.96
CA LYS A 281 -4.28 -29.22 -0.78
C LYS A 281 -3.87 -28.53 -2.07
N GLN A 282 -4.84 -27.90 -2.74
CA GLN A 282 -4.62 -27.14 -3.98
C GLN A 282 -4.88 -25.65 -3.74
N PHE A 283 -3.87 -24.91 -3.28
CA PHE A 283 -4.01 -23.49 -2.89
C PHE A 283 -4.65 -22.64 -3.99
N ASN A 284 -4.09 -22.73 -5.20
CA ASN A 284 -4.48 -21.90 -6.33
C ASN A 284 -5.93 -22.17 -6.79
N ALA A 285 -6.50 -23.32 -6.46
CA ALA A 285 -7.89 -23.68 -6.78
C ALA A 285 -8.90 -23.18 -5.74
N GLN A 286 -8.45 -22.67 -4.58
CA GLN A 286 -9.34 -22.18 -3.54
C GLN A 286 -9.99 -20.84 -3.90
N ASN A 287 -11.10 -20.52 -3.24
CA ASN A 287 -11.73 -19.21 -3.37
C ASN A 287 -10.85 -18.10 -2.76
N ASN A 288 -11.13 -16.85 -3.16
CA ASN A 288 -10.31 -15.70 -2.79
C ASN A 288 -10.30 -15.40 -1.27
N ASN A 289 -11.41 -15.71 -0.58
CA ASN A 289 -11.52 -15.48 0.86
C ASN A 289 -10.64 -16.44 1.65
N LEU A 290 -10.64 -17.73 1.29
CA LEU A 290 -9.76 -18.70 1.92
C LEU A 290 -8.27 -18.38 1.62
N LYS A 291 -7.95 -18.01 0.38
CA LYS A 291 -6.59 -17.56 0.03
C LYS A 291 -6.15 -16.33 0.82
N MET A 292 -7.07 -15.38 1.08
CA MET A 292 -6.80 -14.21 1.91
C MET A 292 -6.39 -14.59 3.34
N VAL A 293 -6.90 -15.69 3.90
CA VAL A 293 -6.53 -16.16 5.25
C VAL A 293 -5.04 -16.46 5.36
N MET A 294 -4.44 -17.11 4.34
CA MET A 294 -2.99 -17.35 4.30
C MET A 294 -2.21 -16.03 4.41
N PHE A 295 -2.54 -15.03 3.58
CA PHE A 295 -1.91 -13.72 3.67
C PHE A 295 -2.17 -13.03 5.04
N GLY A 296 -3.38 -13.13 5.58
CA GLY A 296 -3.75 -12.57 6.87
C GLY A 296 -2.95 -13.16 8.03
N GLN A 297 -2.72 -14.49 8.02
CA GLN A 297 -1.93 -15.19 9.04
C GLN A 297 -0.50 -14.68 9.12
N LEU A 298 0.15 -14.39 7.99
CA LEU A 298 1.51 -13.85 7.99
C LEU A 298 1.58 -12.51 8.73
N GLY A 299 0.65 -11.59 8.46
CA GLY A 299 0.57 -10.31 9.16
C GLY A 299 0.22 -10.46 10.66
N ASN A 300 -0.69 -11.36 11.01
CA ASN A 300 -1.04 -11.62 12.42
C ASN A 300 0.13 -12.22 13.22
N THR A 301 0.91 -13.10 12.57
CA THR A 301 2.04 -13.81 13.17
C THR A 301 3.23 -12.89 13.40
N PHE A 302 3.65 -12.16 12.36
CA PHE A 302 4.89 -11.37 12.36
C PHE A 302 4.67 -9.87 12.67
N GLY A 303 3.42 -9.47 12.87
CA GLY A 303 3.05 -8.11 13.27
C GLY A 303 2.99 -7.12 12.11
N ASP A 304 2.73 -5.85 12.48
CA ASP A 304 2.39 -4.78 11.53
C ASP A 304 3.53 -4.41 10.57
N ASN A 305 4.78 -4.74 10.93
CA ASN A 305 5.96 -4.46 10.12
C ASN A 305 6.22 -5.52 9.03
N PHE A 306 5.53 -6.67 9.06
CA PHE A 306 5.76 -7.75 8.10
C PHE A 306 5.57 -7.35 6.64
N TYR A 307 4.37 -6.89 6.29
CA TYR A 307 4.09 -6.47 4.91
C TYR A 307 4.88 -5.22 4.50
N PRO A 308 5.05 -4.18 5.35
CA PRO A 308 5.94 -3.07 5.05
C PRO A 308 7.35 -3.52 4.65
N VAL A 309 8.00 -4.36 5.47
CA VAL A 309 9.34 -4.89 5.19
C VAL A 309 9.34 -5.75 3.93
N LEU A 310 8.35 -6.63 3.74
CA LEU A 310 8.25 -7.44 2.53
C LEU A 310 8.20 -6.57 1.28
N HIS A 311 7.33 -5.55 1.26
CA HIS A 311 7.19 -4.67 0.10
C HIS A 311 8.49 -3.89 -0.19
N GLN A 312 9.11 -3.33 0.86
CA GLN A 312 10.39 -2.61 0.76
C GLN A 312 11.49 -3.54 0.25
N TYR A 313 11.62 -4.74 0.82
CA TYR A 313 12.62 -5.72 0.42
C TYR A 313 12.55 -6.04 -1.08
N TYR A 314 11.36 -6.24 -1.63
CA TYR A 314 11.18 -6.45 -3.08
C TYR A 314 11.54 -5.20 -3.92
N ARG A 315 11.21 -3.99 -3.45
CA ARG A 315 11.52 -2.73 -4.17
C ARG A 315 13.01 -2.41 -4.15
N GLU A 316 13.61 -2.42 -2.97
CA GLU A 316 15.00 -2.03 -2.71
C GLU A 316 15.99 -2.99 -3.37
N ASN A 317 15.75 -4.30 -3.27
CA ASN A 317 16.58 -5.31 -3.91
C ASN A 317 16.25 -5.52 -5.39
N LYS A 318 15.30 -4.75 -5.93
CA LYS A 318 14.89 -4.78 -7.34
C LYS A 318 14.57 -6.18 -7.87
N LEU A 319 14.01 -7.04 -7.02
CA LEU A 319 13.85 -8.47 -7.30
C LEU A 319 13.08 -8.69 -8.60
N ALA A 320 13.69 -9.47 -9.50
CA ALA A 320 13.07 -9.88 -10.74
C ALA A 320 11.93 -10.87 -10.46
N PHE A 321 11.03 -11.00 -11.42
CA PHE A 321 9.95 -11.96 -11.36
C PHE A 321 9.61 -12.47 -12.75
N GLY A 322 9.35 -13.77 -12.84
CA GLY A 322 8.90 -14.44 -14.05
C GLY A 322 7.43 -14.87 -13.99
N PRO A 323 7.11 -16.05 -14.56
CA PRO A 323 5.79 -16.66 -14.51
C PRO A 323 5.32 -16.99 -13.07
N ASP A 324 4.06 -17.38 -12.94
CA ASP A 324 3.40 -17.60 -11.65
C ASP A 324 4.15 -18.57 -10.72
N ASN A 325 4.68 -19.67 -11.24
CA ASN A 325 5.44 -20.63 -10.44
C ASN A 325 6.69 -20.00 -9.82
N GLU A 326 7.44 -19.20 -10.59
CA GLU A 326 8.63 -18.49 -10.11
C GLU A 326 8.26 -17.47 -9.03
N ARG A 327 7.15 -16.72 -9.22
CA ARG A 327 6.64 -15.79 -8.21
C ARG A 327 6.30 -16.48 -6.90
N MET A 328 5.67 -17.65 -6.96
CA MET A 328 5.35 -18.45 -5.78
C MET A 328 6.62 -18.93 -5.06
N GLN A 329 7.61 -19.45 -5.78
CA GLN A 329 8.90 -19.88 -5.20
C GLN A 329 9.63 -18.69 -4.56
N ASN A 330 9.69 -17.55 -5.24
CA ASN A 330 10.30 -16.33 -4.73
C ASN A 330 9.56 -15.79 -3.50
N PHE A 331 8.22 -15.90 -3.45
CA PHE A 331 7.44 -15.50 -2.29
C PHE A 331 7.80 -16.34 -1.06
N VAL A 332 7.86 -17.67 -1.20
CA VAL A 332 8.31 -18.57 -0.12
C VAL A 332 9.69 -18.18 0.38
N LEU A 333 10.65 -18.04 -0.55
CA LEU A 333 12.03 -17.70 -0.24
C LEU A 333 12.16 -16.35 0.50
N ASN A 334 11.50 -15.31 -0.01
CA ASN A 334 11.65 -13.97 0.54
C ASN A 334 10.89 -13.80 1.86
N VAL A 335 9.71 -14.42 2.03
CA VAL A 335 9.05 -14.49 3.33
C VAL A 335 9.95 -15.18 4.35
N SER A 336 10.56 -16.31 4.00
CA SER A 336 11.56 -16.99 4.85
C SER A 336 12.74 -16.09 5.21
N ARG A 337 13.32 -15.38 4.23
CA ARG A 337 14.48 -14.52 4.46
C ARG A 337 14.19 -13.37 5.43
N ILE A 338 13.04 -12.71 5.29
CA ILE A 338 12.71 -11.55 6.12
C ILE A 338 12.22 -11.93 7.53
N THR A 339 11.57 -13.10 7.67
CA THR A 339 11.15 -13.59 8.98
C THR A 339 12.30 -14.27 9.72
N GLY A 340 13.30 -14.79 8.99
CA GLY A 340 14.42 -15.53 9.55
C GLY A 340 14.11 -17.00 9.83
N TYR A 341 12.90 -17.45 9.46
CA TYR A 341 12.45 -18.83 9.68
C TYR A 341 12.40 -19.63 8.37
N ASN A 342 12.64 -20.92 8.49
CA ASN A 342 12.29 -21.88 7.45
C ASN A 342 10.75 -22.01 7.38
N MET A 343 10.14 -21.34 6.41
CA MET A 343 8.70 -21.24 6.23
C MET A 343 8.12 -22.42 5.43
N GLN A 344 8.93 -23.42 5.08
CA GLN A 344 8.48 -24.59 4.36
C GLN A 344 7.23 -25.24 4.99
N PRO A 345 7.18 -25.54 6.31
CA PRO A 345 6.01 -26.17 6.91
C PRO A 345 4.73 -25.34 6.73
N TYR A 346 4.82 -24.01 6.84
CA TYR A 346 3.68 -23.12 6.65
C TYR A 346 3.13 -23.21 5.22
N PHE A 347 3.99 -23.09 4.22
CA PHE A 347 3.58 -23.08 2.82
C PHE A 347 3.14 -24.46 2.32
N GLU A 348 3.79 -25.54 2.73
CA GLU A 348 3.37 -26.92 2.39
C GLU A 348 2.01 -27.24 3.00
N GLN A 349 1.72 -26.76 4.22
CA GLN A 349 0.39 -26.89 4.82
C GLN A 349 -0.69 -26.09 4.09
N TRP A 350 -0.32 -25.03 3.38
CA TRP A 350 -1.22 -24.33 2.47
C TRP A 350 -1.28 -24.95 1.07
N GLY A 351 -0.53 -26.02 0.79
CA GLY A 351 -0.56 -26.72 -0.51
C GLY A 351 0.41 -26.18 -1.56
N PHE A 352 1.50 -25.54 -1.15
CA PHE A 352 2.58 -25.13 -2.06
C PHE A 352 3.52 -26.30 -2.32
N ASP A 353 3.85 -26.53 -3.60
CA ASP A 353 4.95 -27.40 -4.00
C ASP A 353 6.24 -26.58 -4.06
N ILE A 354 7.11 -26.74 -3.06
CA ILE A 354 8.34 -25.97 -2.91
C ILE A 354 9.50 -26.72 -3.56
N SER A 355 10.17 -26.07 -4.50
CA SER A 355 11.29 -26.62 -5.25
C SER A 355 12.48 -26.98 -4.35
N ALA A 356 13.27 -27.97 -4.78
CA ALA A 356 14.48 -28.39 -4.05
C ALA A 356 15.49 -27.25 -3.85
N ALA A 357 15.61 -26.34 -4.83
CA ALA A 357 16.49 -25.18 -4.73
C ALA A 357 16.07 -24.23 -3.60
N VAL A 358 14.77 -23.90 -3.51
CA VAL A 358 14.26 -23.07 -2.40
C VAL A 358 14.39 -23.78 -1.06
N LYS A 359 14.11 -25.09 -1.00
CA LYS A 359 14.29 -25.90 0.22
C LYS A 359 15.74 -25.87 0.72
N ALA A 360 16.72 -25.97 -0.19
CA ALA A 360 18.13 -25.88 0.16
C ALA A 360 18.49 -24.52 0.77
N GLU A 361 18.03 -23.42 0.16
CA GLU A 361 18.27 -22.06 0.64
C GLU A 361 17.68 -21.82 2.05
N ILE A 362 16.40 -22.18 2.27
CA ILE A 362 15.72 -21.89 3.53
C ILE A 362 16.08 -22.89 4.65
N SER A 363 16.75 -24.00 4.34
CA SER A 363 17.21 -24.97 5.34
C SER A 363 18.23 -24.40 6.33
N GLN A 364 18.90 -23.31 5.96
CA GLN A 364 19.88 -22.62 6.80
C GLN A 364 19.24 -21.67 7.83
N LEU A 365 17.92 -21.47 7.76
CA LEU A 365 17.15 -20.59 8.63
C LEU A 365 16.60 -21.34 9.85
N ALA A 366 16.19 -20.58 10.87
CA ALA A 366 15.64 -21.17 12.09
C ALA A 366 14.37 -21.99 11.80
N PRO A 367 14.18 -23.18 12.40
CA PRO A 367 12.94 -23.92 12.23
C PRO A 367 11.76 -23.11 12.81
N LEU A 368 10.58 -23.23 12.20
CA LEU A 368 9.36 -22.66 12.77
C LEU A 368 9.06 -23.31 14.14
N PRO A 369 9.00 -22.52 15.23
CA PRO A 369 8.77 -23.07 16.57
C PRO A 369 7.29 -23.40 16.86
N GLU A 370 6.38 -22.85 16.05
CA GLU A 370 4.94 -22.91 16.26
C GLU A 370 4.23 -23.25 14.94
N ALA A 371 3.09 -23.95 15.05
CA ALA A 371 2.24 -24.30 13.90
C ALA A 371 1.39 -23.11 13.44
N ILE A 372 2.05 -22.02 13.01
CA ILE A 372 1.42 -20.72 12.70
C ILE A 372 0.37 -20.77 11.57
N TRP A 373 0.34 -21.84 10.76
CA TRP A 373 -0.74 -22.09 9.79
C TRP A 373 -2.09 -22.41 10.45
N LEU A 374 -2.12 -22.68 11.76
CA LEU A 374 -3.34 -22.86 12.53
C LEU A 374 -3.82 -21.57 13.21
N ASN A 375 -3.09 -20.46 13.09
CA ASN A 375 -3.48 -19.20 13.71
C ASN A 375 -4.87 -18.76 13.24
N ASP A 376 -5.73 -18.41 14.20
CA ASP A 376 -7.08 -17.91 14.02
C ASP A 376 -7.41 -16.83 15.07
N LYS A 377 -8.70 -16.51 15.24
CA LYS A 377 -9.16 -15.52 16.22
C LYS A 377 -8.98 -15.95 17.68
N GLU A 378 -8.89 -17.26 17.95
CA GLU A 378 -8.79 -17.82 19.30
C GLU A 378 -7.33 -18.12 19.66
N THR A 379 -6.57 -18.56 18.66
CA THR A 379 -5.17 -18.92 18.78
C THR A 379 -4.34 -18.03 17.86
N ASN A 380 -3.57 -17.11 18.44
CA ASN A 380 -2.72 -16.22 17.66
C ASN A 380 -1.29 -16.25 18.20
N LYS A 381 -0.48 -17.17 17.66
CA LYS A 381 0.95 -17.28 17.96
C LYS A 381 1.70 -16.19 17.22
N GLN A 382 2.26 -15.25 17.97
CA GLN A 382 3.10 -14.20 17.39
C GLN A 382 4.57 -14.59 17.48
N LEU A 383 5.30 -14.36 16.39
CA LEU A 383 6.73 -14.60 16.27
C LEU A 383 7.41 -13.30 15.84
N PRO A 384 8.65 -13.04 16.30
CA PRO A 384 9.41 -11.89 15.84
C PRO A 384 9.80 -12.03 14.36
N MET A 385 10.21 -10.92 13.75
CA MET A 385 10.93 -10.96 12.47
C MET A 385 12.43 -11.06 12.68
N ARG A 386 13.18 -11.29 11.60
CA ARG A 386 14.64 -11.39 11.62
C ARG A 386 15.28 -10.06 12.00
N LEU A 387 16.06 -10.06 13.09
CA LEU A 387 16.89 -8.93 13.51
C LEU A 387 18.38 -9.10 13.20
N ILE A 388 18.82 -10.34 12.97
CA ILE A 388 20.23 -10.70 12.86
C ILE A 388 20.50 -11.24 11.45
N ASP A 389 21.50 -10.68 10.78
CA ASP A 389 21.96 -11.17 9.48
C ASP A 389 23.03 -12.24 9.63
N THR A 390 24.14 -11.90 10.29
CA THR A 390 25.27 -12.82 10.48
C THR A 390 25.91 -12.63 11.84
N VAL A 391 26.55 -13.69 12.34
CA VAL A 391 27.33 -13.69 13.58
C VAL A 391 28.74 -14.12 13.24
N SER A 392 29.74 -13.35 13.66
CA SER A 392 31.16 -13.68 13.52
C SER A 392 31.80 -13.76 14.90
N LEU A 393 32.61 -14.79 15.12
CA LEU A 393 33.31 -15.04 16.37
C LEU A 393 34.82 -14.97 16.12
N ASN A 394 35.55 -14.34 17.04
CA ASN A 394 37.01 -14.41 17.09
C ASN A 394 37.48 -14.52 18.54
N ASP A 395 38.77 -14.80 18.76
CA ASP A 395 39.31 -15.05 20.10
C ASP A 395 39.12 -13.88 21.09
N HIS A 396 38.82 -12.68 20.59
CA HIS A 396 38.71 -11.44 21.37
C HIS A 396 37.28 -10.84 21.37
N GLY A 397 36.30 -11.47 20.72
CA GLY A 397 34.94 -10.96 20.76
C GLY A 397 33.93 -11.58 19.80
N ILE A 398 32.73 -11.03 19.88
CA ILE A 398 31.54 -11.44 19.15
C ILE A 398 31.05 -10.23 18.34
N GLN A 399 30.83 -10.42 17.04
CA GLN A 399 30.25 -9.42 16.16
C GLN A 399 28.92 -9.95 15.61
N VAL A 400 27.85 -9.18 15.78
CA VAL A 400 26.51 -9.50 15.30
C VAL A 400 26.09 -8.41 14.31
N ASN A 401 26.06 -8.76 13.02
CA ASN A 401 25.51 -7.87 12.00
C ASN A 401 23.99 -7.90 12.08
N LEU A 402 23.39 -6.73 12.29
CA LEU A 402 21.96 -6.55 12.39
C LEU A 402 21.34 -6.24 11.03
N THR A 403 20.06 -6.59 10.87
CA THR A 403 19.30 -6.20 9.68
C THR A 403 19.18 -4.69 9.56
N ASP A 404 19.19 -4.20 8.31
CA ASP A 404 19.24 -2.79 7.95
C ASP A 404 17.94 -2.29 7.26
N TYR A 405 16.81 -2.94 7.54
CA TYR A 405 15.52 -2.54 6.99
C TYR A 405 15.19 -1.07 7.28
N GLN A 406 14.61 -0.39 6.30
CA GLN A 406 14.14 0.98 6.48
C GLN A 406 13.02 1.05 7.55
N THR A 407 12.06 0.13 7.51
CA THR A 407 11.08 0.00 8.59
C THR A 407 11.79 -0.50 9.85
N ASP A 408 11.67 0.25 10.96
CA ASP A 408 12.27 -0.12 12.23
C ASP A 408 11.57 -1.34 12.84
N VAL A 409 12.26 -2.49 12.73
CA VAL A 409 11.83 -3.77 13.29
C VAL A 409 12.37 -4.03 14.69
N PHE A 410 13.21 -3.15 15.23
CA PHE A 410 13.87 -3.30 16.54
C PHE A 410 13.09 -2.60 17.66
N LYS A 411 12.09 -1.80 17.32
CA LYS A 411 11.22 -1.17 18.29
C LYS A 411 10.50 -2.22 19.14
N ASP A 412 10.59 -2.04 20.46
CA ASP A 412 10.06 -2.93 21.49
C ASP A 412 10.70 -4.33 21.50
N GLU A 413 11.90 -4.46 20.92
CA GLU A 413 12.70 -5.69 20.86
C GLU A 413 13.97 -5.58 21.70
N GLN A 414 14.41 -6.74 22.21
CA GLN A 414 15.66 -6.90 22.95
C GLN A 414 16.41 -8.14 22.45
N LEU A 415 17.69 -7.99 22.10
CA LEU A 415 18.61 -9.10 21.91
C LEU A 415 19.44 -9.31 23.18
N ILE A 416 19.63 -10.56 23.59
CA ILE A 416 20.42 -10.96 24.75
C ILE A 416 21.52 -11.90 24.30
N LEU A 417 22.76 -11.48 24.45
CA LEU A 417 23.91 -12.30 24.13
C LEU A 417 24.34 -13.08 25.36
N LYS A 418 24.46 -14.39 25.21
CA LYS A 418 24.87 -15.32 26.25
C LYS A 418 26.10 -16.12 25.83
N LYS A 419 27.01 -16.33 26.77
CA LYS A 419 28.15 -17.25 26.67
C LYS A 419 28.00 -18.33 27.73
N ASN A 420 27.98 -19.59 27.31
CA ASN A 420 27.78 -20.75 28.20
C ASN A 420 26.56 -20.59 29.13
N GLY A 421 25.49 -19.98 28.61
CA GLY A 421 24.25 -19.71 29.35
C GLY A 421 24.25 -18.45 30.22
N GLN A 422 25.38 -17.79 30.43
CA GLN A 422 25.48 -16.53 31.18
C GLN A 422 25.30 -15.33 30.25
N VAL A 423 24.48 -14.36 30.65
CA VAL A 423 24.30 -13.10 29.90
C VAL A 423 25.58 -12.29 29.99
N ILE A 424 26.12 -11.89 28.84
CA ILE A 424 27.32 -11.06 28.73
C ILE A 424 27.05 -9.71 28.09
N SER A 425 25.94 -9.56 27.34
CA SER A 425 25.57 -8.29 26.75
C SER A 425 24.08 -8.27 26.35
N LYS A 426 23.52 -7.07 26.16
CA LYS A 426 22.17 -6.85 25.64
C LYS A 426 22.15 -5.72 24.62
N LEU A 427 21.18 -5.79 23.71
CA LEU A 427 20.80 -4.70 22.80
C LEU A 427 19.30 -4.48 22.96
N VAL A 428 18.87 -3.29 23.40
CA VAL A 428 17.45 -2.98 23.66
C VAL A 428 17.05 -1.82 22.76
N ASN A 429 16.09 -2.01 21.84
CA ASN A 429 15.72 -0.96 20.87
C ASN A 429 16.93 -0.37 20.11
N LYS A 430 17.87 -1.23 19.68
CA LYS A 430 19.19 -0.85 19.13
C LYS A 430 20.14 -0.07 20.06
N GLU A 431 19.84 0.05 21.35
CA GLU A 431 20.76 0.64 22.32
C GLU A 431 21.62 -0.46 23.00
N PRO A 432 22.96 -0.43 22.84
CA PRO A 432 23.84 -1.45 23.40
C PRO A 432 24.09 -1.28 24.90
N ILE A 433 24.14 -2.39 25.63
CA ILE A 433 24.49 -2.46 27.06
C ILE A 433 25.71 -3.39 27.20
N GLU A 434 26.77 -2.92 27.88
CA GLU A 434 28.03 -3.67 28.04
C GLU A 434 28.63 -4.11 26.68
N SER A 435 28.45 -3.29 25.65
CA SER A 435 28.84 -3.56 24.25
C SER A 435 28.87 -2.25 23.45
N MET A 436 29.20 -2.34 22.16
CA MET A 436 29.17 -1.21 21.23
C MET A 436 28.27 -1.54 20.02
N LEU A 437 27.64 -0.52 19.43
CA LEU A 437 26.94 -0.64 18.16
C LEU A 437 27.52 0.38 17.19
N THR A 438 28.19 -0.09 16.15
CA THR A 438 28.78 0.76 15.11
C THR A 438 28.32 0.28 13.74
N ASN A 439 27.71 1.14 12.92
CA ASN A 439 27.25 0.80 11.57
C ASN A 439 26.38 -0.47 11.50
N ASN A 440 25.39 -0.61 12.41
CA ASN A 440 24.55 -1.83 12.57
C ASN A 440 25.32 -3.13 12.92
N VAL A 441 26.58 -3.03 13.37
CA VAL A 441 27.34 -4.15 13.92
C VAL A 441 27.37 -4.03 15.43
N TRP A 442 26.69 -4.97 16.11
CA TRP A 442 26.70 -5.07 17.57
C TRP A 442 27.91 -5.91 18.01
N GLU A 443 28.82 -5.27 18.75
CA GLU A 443 30.12 -5.81 19.11
C GLU A 443 30.26 -5.98 20.63
N THR A 444 30.66 -7.17 21.05
CA THR A 444 30.98 -7.49 22.45
C THR A 444 32.42 -7.97 22.55
N ILE A 445 33.23 -7.27 23.34
CA ILE A 445 34.61 -7.65 23.64
C ILE A 445 34.56 -8.71 24.74
N GLU A 446 34.86 -9.96 24.39
CA GLU A 446 34.80 -11.10 25.30
C GLU A 446 35.78 -12.17 24.81
N MET A 447 36.63 -12.68 25.71
CA MET A 447 37.59 -13.73 25.35
C MET A 447 36.87 -15.05 25.08
N LEU A 448 37.02 -15.62 23.88
CA LEU A 448 36.33 -16.87 23.49
C LEU A 448 37.28 -18.07 23.47
N LYS A 449 36.77 -19.22 23.91
CA LYS A 449 37.40 -20.54 23.75
C LYS A 449 36.65 -21.36 22.71
N PRO A 450 37.31 -22.30 22.01
CA PRO A 450 36.65 -23.18 21.04
C PRO A 450 35.48 -24.01 21.60
N THR A 451 35.41 -24.19 22.92
CA THR A 451 34.34 -24.93 23.61
C THR A 451 33.18 -24.04 24.06
N ASP A 452 33.30 -22.72 23.92
CA ASP A 452 32.26 -21.80 24.35
C ASP A 452 31.04 -21.87 23.43
N VAL A 453 29.86 -21.89 24.03
CA VAL A 453 28.57 -21.84 23.32
C VAL A 453 28.04 -20.42 23.39
N ILE A 454 27.87 -19.80 22.23
CA ILE A 454 27.25 -18.48 22.09
C ILE A 454 25.78 -18.66 21.71
N THR A 455 24.89 -17.93 22.40
CA THR A 455 23.46 -17.91 22.11
C THR A 455 22.97 -16.47 22.10
N ILE A 456 22.16 -16.10 21.12
CA ILE A 456 21.50 -14.79 21.07
C ILE A 456 20.01 -15.03 21.23
N GLU A 457 19.41 -14.52 22.29
CA GLU A 457 17.96 -14.62 22.49
C GLU A 457 17.30 -13.30 22.12
N GLN A 458 16.25 -13.36 21.31
CA GLN A 458 15.38 -12.23 21.03
C GLN A 458 14.20 -12.24 22.01
N GLN A 459 13.87 -11.08 22.58
CA GLN A 459 12.79 -10.90 23.55
C GLN A 459 11.95 -9.70 23.20
N ASN A 460 10.63 -9.88 23.29
CA ASN A 460 9.65 -8.81 23.18
C ASN A 460 8.43 -9.14 24.05
N LYS A 461 7.39 -8.30 23.97
CA LYS A 461 6.12 -8.53 24.69
C LYS A 461 5.43 -9.86 24.37
N ASN A 462 5.77 -10.50 23.26
CA ASN A 462 5.16 -11.75 22.79
C ASN A 462 5.93 -12.99 23.24
N GLY A 463 7.17 -12.86 23.73
CA GLY A 463 7.93 -13.99 24.26
C GLY A 463 9.44 -13.84 24.16
N THR A 464 10.12 -14.97 24.33
CA THR A 464 11.58 -15.13 24.16
C THR A 464 11.83 -16.19 23.09
N PHE A 465 12.67 -15.86 22.12
CA PHE A 465 13.01 -16.62 20.94
C PHE A 465 14.54 -16.81 20.94
N LYS A 466 15.04 -17.97 20.53
CA LYS A 466 16.46 -18.30 20.59
C LYS A 466 17.04 -18.52 19.21
#